data_AF-A0A8T4REE2-F1
#
_entry.id   AF-A0A8T4REE2-F1
#
_cell.length_a   1.000
_cell.length_b   1.000
_cell.length_c   1.000
_cell.angle_alpha   90.00
_cell.angle_beta   90.00
_cell.angle_gamma   90.00
#
_symmetry.space_group_name_H-M   'P 1'
#
loop_
_entity.id
_entity.type
_entity.pdbx_description
1 polymer ?
#
loop_
_entity_poly.entity_id
_entity_poly.type
_entity_poly.pdbx_seq_one_letter_code
_entity_poly.pdbx_strand_id
1 'polypeptide(L)'
;MKKRPFEPDKEAIIGEFLAYLEEKWQVSGEEIQQILEKKTIGSQIPISVFSTDALTALETACKYLHENLQLTFSQAARLLNRDPRLIATTCHRAHHKFPKRFVPKPSSFSITPSLFKNRTLSPLENLVFYLKENRQLTFHTIALLLHRDDSTIWTVYQRAKKKHEA
;
A
#
# COMPACT_ATOMS: atom_id res chain seq x y z
N MET A 1 37.24 -2.84 -23.27
CA MET A 1 36.05 -1.98 -23.06
C MET A 1 34.84 -2.89 -22.80
N LYS A 2 34.27 -2.87 -21.59
CA LYS A 2 33.05 -3.63 -21.28
C LYS A 2 31.86 -2.90 -21.92
N LYS A 3 31.18 -3.53 -22.90
CA LYS A 3 29.93 -3.01 -23.46
C LYS A 3 28.90 -2.96 -22.32
N ARG A 4 28.32 -1.78 -22.04
CA ARG A 4 27.15 -1.68 -21.16
C ARG A 4 26.00 -2.46 -21.82
N PRO A 5 25.21 -3.25 -21.07
CA PRO A 5 24.03 -3.87 -21.63
C PRO A 5 23.08 -2.79 -22.15
N PHE A 6 22.49 -3.02 -23.33
CA PHE A 6 21.44 -2.19 -23.89
C PHE A 6 20.25 -2.27 -22.93
N GLU A 7 19.99 -1.18 -22.22
CA GLU A 7 18.80 -1.02 -21.39
C GLU A 7 17.75 -0.37 -22.31
N PRO A 8 16.79 -1.14 -22.84
CA PRO A 8 15.79 -0.60 -23.75
C PRO A 8 15.00 0.50 -23.06
N ASP A 9 14.71 1.56 -23.81
CA ASP A 9 13.88 2.65 -23.32
C ASP A 9 12.51 2.10 -22.90
N LYS A 10 12.19 2.27 -21.63
CA LYS A 10 10.97 1.73 -21.02
C LYS A 10 9.73 2.34 -21.68
N GLU A 11 9.82 3.57 -22.16
CA GLU A 11 8.74 4.24 -22.88
C GLU A 11 8.51 3.61 -24.25
N ALA A 12 9.58 3.27 -24.97
CA ALA A 12 9.50 2.60 -26.26
C ALA A 12 8.91 1.19 -26.14
N ILE A 13 9.32 0.41 -25.13
CA ILE A 13 8.76 -0.93 -24.89
C ILE A 13 7.26 -0.87 -24.59
N ILE A 14 6.86 0.10 -23.75
CA ILE A 14 5.44 0.29 -23.42
C ILE A 14 4.67 0.71 -24.68
N GLY A 15 5.22 1.61 -25.49
CA GLY A 15 4.62 2.02 -26.76
C GLY A 15 4.41 0.85 -27.72
N GLU A 16 5.43 0.01 -27.92
CA GLU A 16 5.34 -1.20 -28.75
C GLU A 16 4.30 -2.20 -28.21
N PHE A 17 4.26 -2.38 -26.90
CA PHE A 17 3.28 -3.27 -26.26
C PHE A 17 1.84 -2.77 -26.41
N LEU A 18 1.62 -1.46 -26.27
CA LEU A 18 0.29 -0.86 -26.45
C LEU A 18 -0.18 -0.97 -27.90
N ALA A 19 0.70 -0.67 -28.87
CA ALA A 19 0.39 -0.82 -30.29
C ALA A 19 0.02 -2.26 -30.66
N TYR A 20 0.73 -3.25 -30.11
CA TYR A 20 0.40 -4.66 -30.30
C TYR A 20 -0.98 -5.05 -29.75
N LEU A 21 -1.36 -4.51 -28.60
CA LEU A 21 -2.68 -4.77 -28.00
C LEU A 21 -3.81 -4.12 -28.81
N GLU A 22 -3.60 -2.89 -29.28
CA GLU A 22 -4.54 -2.17 -30.14
C GLU A 22 -4.76 -2.91 -31.47
N GLU A 23 -3.70 -3.34 -32.15
CA GLU A 23 -3.77 -3.99 -33.45
C GLU A 23 -4.41 -5.39 -33.35
N LYS A 24 -3.98 -6.19 -32.39
CA LYS A 24 -4.35 -7.61 -32.33
C LYS A 24 -5.69 -7.88 -31.64
N TRP A 25 -6.08 -7.03 -30.70
CA TRP A 25 -7.26 -7.26 -29.86
C TRP A 25 -8.29 -6.13 -29.94
N GLN A 26 -8.04 -5.09 -30.76
CA GLN A 26 -8.92 -3.91 -30.91
C GLN A 26 -9.27 -3.22 -29.59
N VAL A 27 -8.42 -3.36 -28.58
CA VAL A 27 -8.61 -2.73 -27.27
C VAL A 27 -7.99 -1.34 -27.34
N SER A 28 -8.78 -0.29 -27.10
CA SER A 28 -8.26 1.07 -27.15
C SER A 28 -7.32 1.37 -25.98
N GLY A 29 -6.39 2.32 -26.13
CA GLY A 29 -5.61 2.84 -25.01
C GLY A 29 -6.46 3.26 -23.81
N GLU A 30 -7.67 3.79 -24.04
CA GLU A 30 -8.63 4.14 -22.98
C GLU A 30 -9.20 2.90 -22.28
N GLU A 31 -9.52 1.83 -23.01
CA GLU A 31 -9.97 0.56 -22.41
C GLU A 31 -8.84 -0.12 -21.64
N ILE A 32 -7.61 -0.09 -22.15
CA ILE A 32 -6.42 -0.58 -21.44
C ILE A 32 -6.22 0.23 -20.17
N GLN A 33 -6.33 1.55 -20.24
CA GLN A 33 -6.25 2.43 -19.08
C GLN A 33 -7.38 2.12 -18.09
N GLN A 34 -8.62 1.97 -18.53
CA GLN A 34 -9.75 1.60 -17.65
C GLN A 34 -9.59 0.20 -17.05
N ILE A 35 -8.99 -0.75 -17.76
CA ILE A 35 -8.71 -2.11 -17.25
C ILE A 35 -7.56 -2.06 -16.24
N LEU A 36 -6.52 -1.27 -16.52
CA LEU A 36 -5.43 -1.02 -15.60
C LEU A 36 -6.00 -0.35 -14.35
N GLU A 37 -6.76 0.72 -14.47
CA GLU A 37 -7.47 1.42 -13.39
C GLU A 37 -8.50 0.52 -12.66
N LYS A 38 -9.19 -0.40 -13.34
CA LYS A 38 -10.07 -1.41 -12.72
C LYS A 38 -9.28 -2.52 -12.01
N LYS A 39 -8.06 -2.86 -12.47
CA LYS A 39 -7.14 -3.79 -11.78
C LYS A 39 -6.41 -3.11 -10.62
N THR A 40 -6.04 -1.85 -10.77
CA THR A 40 -5.63 -0.92 -9.73
C THR A 40 -6.85 -0.16 -9.22
N ILE A 41 -7.86 -0.87 -8.67
CA ILE A 41 -8.91 -0.23 -7.87
C ILE A 41 -8.20 0.77 -6.96
N GLY A 42 -8.46 2.07 -7.15
CA GLY A 42 -7.79 3.24 -6.58
C GLY A 42 -7.71 3.25 -5.06
N SER A 43 -7.03 2.26 -4.50
CA SER A 43 -6.97 1.94 -3.09
C SER A 43 -5.57 2.22 -2.54
N GLN A 44 -4.82 3.07 -3.23
CA GLN A 44 -3.55 3.54 -2.71
C GLN A 44 -3.81 4.31 -1.41
N ILE A 45 -3.18 3.86 -0.35
CA ILE A 45 -3.24 4.49 0.96
C ILE A 45 -2.00 5.39 1.07
N PRO A 46 -2.15 6.72 1.14
CA PRO A 46 -1.03 7.62 1.32
C PRO A 46 -0.32 7.31 2.63
N ILE A 47 1.00 7.26 2.65
CA ILE A 47 1.72 6.86 3.88
C ILE A 47 1.46 7.82 5.04
N SER A 48 1.18 9.10 4.72
CA SER A 48 0.90 10.14 5.70
C SER A 48 -0.27 9.81 6.64
N VAL A 49 -1.19 8.93 6.25
CA VAL A 49 -2.33 8.56 7.13
C VAL A 49 -1.89 7.67 8.29
N PHE A 50 -0.72 7.05 8.21
CA PHE A 50 -0.12 6.23 9.27
C PHE A 50 0.72 7.04 10.25
N SER A 51 0.86 8.36 10.06
CA SER A 51 1.62 9.24 10.97
C SER A 51 0.85 9.60 12.25
N THR A 52 0.00 8.69 12.74
CA THR A 52 -0.85 8.89 13.92
C THR A 52 -0.58 7.77 14.93
N ASP A 53 -0.51 8.12 16.20
CA ASP A 53 -0.41 7.19 17.33
C ASP A 53 -1.77 6.73 17.86
N ALA A 54 -2.86 7.44 17.50
CA ALA A 54 -4.22 7.11 17.94
C ALA A 54 -4.75 5.76 17.41
N LEU A 55 -4.27 5.35 16.23
CA LEU A 55 -4.75 4.16 15.53
C LEU A 55 -3.61 3.20 15.20
N THR A 56 -3.90 1.91 15.31
CA THR A 56 -3.01 0.86 14.78
C THR A 56 -3.00 0.88 13.25
N ALA A 57 -1.95 0.32 12.63
CA ALA A 57 -1.86 0.28 11.16
C ALA A 57 -3.06 -0.41 10.48
N LEU A 58 -3.66 -1.43 11.10
CA LEU A 58 -4.88 -2.04 10.54
C LEU A 58 -6.10 -1.14 10.71
N GLU A 59 -6.28 -0.53 11.89
CA GLU A 59 -7.36 0.45 12.11
C GLU A 59 -7.29 1.60 11.12
N THR A 60 -6.11 2.15 10.91
CA THR A 60 -5.84 3.20 9.92
C THR A 60 -6.18 2.75 8.50
N ALA A 61 -5.70 1.59 8.07
CA ALA A 61 -5.96 1.08 6.73
C ALA A 61 -7.46 0.83 6.50
N CYS A 62 -8.12 0.14 7.42
CA CYS A 62 -9.55 -0.15 7.37
C CYS A 62 -10.38 1.14 7.29
N LYS A 63 -10.09 2.10 8.18
CA LYS A 63 -10.81 3.36 8.26
C LYS A 63 -10.60 4.21 7.01
N TYR A 64 -9.38 4.31 6.49
CA TYR A 64 -9.12 5.05 5.26
C TYR A 64 -9.86 4.45 4.06
N LEU A 65 -9.81 3.12 3.90
CA LEU A 65 -10.52 2.43 2.82
C LEU A 65 -12.04 2.67 2.89
N HIS A 66 -12.61 2.63 4.09
CA HIS A 66 -14.04 2.81 4.26
C HIS A 66 -14.48 4.29 4.15
N GLU A 67 -13.86 5.19 4.91
CA GLU A 67 -14.35 6.56 5.05
C GLU A 67 -13.79 7.53 4.00
N ASN A 68 -12.54 7.35 3.56
CA ASN A 68 -11.91 8.23 2.57
C ASN A 68 -12.16 7.72 1.14
N LEU A 69 -12.09 6.39 0.93
CA LEU A 69 -12.29 5.78 -0.39
C LEU A 69 -13.70 5.23 -0.61
N GLN A 70 -14.61 5.37 0.37
CA GLN A 70 -16.01 4.96 0.29
C GLN A 70 -16.22 3.48 -0.08
N LEU A 71 -15.26 2.62 0.27
CA LEU A 71 -15.38 1.19 0.03
C LEU A 71 -16.32 0.54 1.04
N THR A 72 -17.12 -0.42 0.57
CA THR A 72 -17.91 -1.28 1.45
C THR A 72 -16.98 -2.16 2.31
N PHE A 73 -17.46 -2.60 3.48
CA PHE A 73 -16.69 -3.53 4.31
C PHE A 73 -16.30 -4.81 3.56
N SER A 74 -17.17 -5.31 2.67
CA SER A 74 -16.89 -6.46 1.81
C SER A 74 -15.80 -6.20 0.77
N GLN A 75 -15.69 -4.97 0.24
CA GLN A 75 -14.59 -4.60 -0.65
C GLN A 75 -13.27 -4.47 0.12
N ALA A 76 -13.27 -3.76 1.26
CA ALA A 76 -12.08 -3.61 2.10
C ALA A 76 -11.58 -4.98 2.62
N ALA A 77 -12.49 -5.88 3.00
CA ALA A 77 -12.19 -7.26 3.38
C ALA A 77 -11.45 -8.04 2.28
N ARG A 78 -11.92 -7.96 1.03
CA ARG A 78 -11.26 -8.58 -0.13
C ARG A 78 -9.85 -8.01 -0.37
N LEU A 79 -9.68 -6.70 -0.21
CA LEU A 79 -8.39 -6.04 -0.40
C LEU A 79 -7.37 -6.42 0.68
N LEU A 80 -7.82 -6.54 1.93
CA LEU A 80 -6.96 -6.85 3.09
C LEU A 80 -6.85 -8.36 3.37
N ASN A 81 -7.58 -9.22 2.64
CA ASN A 81 -7.71 -10.66 2.89
C ASN A 81 -8.13 -10.97 4.35
N ARG A 82 -9.21 -10.31 4.81
CA ARG A 82 -9.76 -10.42 6.16
C ARG A 82 -11.26 -10.65 6.12
N ASP A 83 -11.81 -11.14 7.22
CA ASP A 83 -13.25 -11.32 7.39
C ASP A 83 -13.99 -9.96 7.42
N PRO A 84 -15.10 -9.78 6.67
CA PRO A 84 -15.86 -8.54 6.65
C PRO A 84 -16.37 -8.05 8.02
N ARG A 85 -16.71 -8.96 8.94
CA ARG A 85 -17.16 -8.59 10.31
C ARG A 85 -16.00 -8.04 11.13
N LEU A 86 -14.80 -8.60 10.96
CA LEU A 86 -13.58 -8.05 11.55
C LEU A 86 -13.29 -6.64 11.01
N ILE A 87 -13.43 -6.42 9.70
CA ILE A 87 -13.25 -5.09 9.11
C ILE A 87 -14.25 -4.09 9.69
N ALA A 88 -15.54 -4.44 9.74
CA ALA A 88 -16.57 -3.56 10.27
C ALA A 88 -16.29 -3.16 11.74
N THR A 89 -15.99 -4.14 12.60
CA THR A 89 -15.65 -3.87 14.01
C THR A 89 -14.37 -3.04 14.16
N THR A 90 -13.37 -3.28 13.30
CA THR A 90 -12.12 -2.51 13.29
C THR A 90 -12.37 -1.06 12.87
N CYS A 91 -13.13 -0.82 11.78
CA CYS A 91 -13.52 0.51 11.34
C CYS A 91 -14.30 1.25 12.42
N HIS A 92 -15.26 0.58 13.08
CA HIS A 92 -16.06 1.17 14.14
C HIS A 92 -15.20 1.60 15.34
N ARG A 93 -14.28 0.74 15.80
CA ARG A 93 -13.30 1.10 16.84
C ARG A 93 -12.40 2.26 16.43
N ALA A 94 -11.93 2.23 15.18
CA ALA A 94 -11.09 3.29 14.63
C ALA A 94 -11.83 4.63 14.58
N HIS A 95 -13.12 4.62 14.23
CA HIS A 95 -13.97 5.80 14.24
C HIS A 95 -14.16 6.34 15.66
N HIS A 96 -14.38 5.49 16.65
CA HIS A 96 -14.49 5.93 18.05
C HIS A 96 -13.20 6.56 18.58
N LYS A 97 -12.03 5.99 18.25
CA LYS A 97 -10.72 6.54 18.63
C LYS A 97 -10.35 7.81 17.86
N PHE A 98 -10.81 7.90 16.61
CA PHE A 98 -10.48 9.00 15.69
C PHE A 98 -11.71 9.36 14.83
N PRO A 99 -12.64 10.20 15.33
CA PRO A 99 -13.92 10.44 14.63
C PRO A 99 -13.80 11.23 13.32
N LYS A 100 -12.70 11.97 13.15
CA LYS A 100 -12.47 12.82 11.97
C LYS A 100 -12.01 11.98 10.78
N ARG A 101 -12.34 12.40 9.55
CA ARG A 101 -11.76 11.80 8.34
C ARG A 101 -10.27 12.14 8.24
N PHE A 102 -9.48 11.27 7.62
CA PHE A 102 -8.08 11.61 7.35
C PHE A 102 -8.02 12.73 6.32
N VAL A 103 -7.10 13.67 6.54
CA VAL A 103 -6.69 14.65 5.53
C VAL A 103 -5.26 14.29 5.15
N PRO A 104 -5.06 13.49 4.08
CA PRO A 104 -3.72 13.07 3.67
C PRO A 104 -2.87 14.29 3.35
N LYS A 105 -1.65 14.30 3.88
CA LYS A 105 -0.66 15.29 3.46
C LYS A 105 -0.03 14.80 2.15
N PRO A 106 0.40 15.69 1.24
CA PRO A 106 1.20 15.30 0.10
C PRO A 106 2.40 14.48 0.58
N SER A 107 2.47 13.22 0.16
CA SER A 107 3.56 12.32 0.49
C SER A 107 4.01 11.62 -0.77
N SER A 108 5.32 11.53 -0.99
CA SER A 108 5.90 10.84 -2.16
C SER A 108 5.67 9.33 -2.17
N PHE A 109 5.04 8.78 -1.12
CA PHE A 109 4.83 7.35 -0.95
C PHE A 109 3.36 7.02 -0.70
N SER A 110 2.89 6.01 -1.43
CA SER A 110 1.64 5.32 -1.17
C SER A 110 1.89 3.83 -1.07
N ILE A 111 0.97 3.14 -0.40
CA ILE A 111 0.96 1.68 -0.30
C ILE A 111 -0.33 1.11 -0.87
N THR A 112 -0.24 -0.08 -1.46
CA THR A 112 -1.41 -0.86 -1.85
C THR A 112 -1.96 -1.62 -0.64
N PRO A 113 -3.28 -1.77 -0.45
CA PRO A 113 -3.83 -2.47 0.71
C PRO A 113 -3.47 -3.95 0.75
N SER A 114 -3.09 -4.50 -0.41
CA SER A 114 -2.57 -5.86 -0.54
C SER A 114 -1.35 -6.12 0.37
N LEU A 115 -0.64 -5.06 0.78
CA LEU A 115 0.45 -5.13 1.76
C LEU A 115 0.02 -5.81 3.08
N PHE A 116 -1.23 -5.62 3.49
CA PHE A 116 -1.74 -6.17 4.75
C PHE A 116 -2.35 -7.58 4.63
N LYS A 117 -2.28 -8.20 3.43
CA LYS A 117 -2.77 -9.57 3.20
C LYS A 117 -1.92 -10.61 3.90
N ASN A 118 -0.62 -10.37 4.07
CA ASN A 118 0.26 -11.28 4.79
C ASN A 118 -0.08 -11.25 6.29
N ARG A 119 -0.63 -12.37 6.78
CA ARG A 119 -1.08 -12.52 8.17
C ARG A 119 0.01 -13.04 9.11
N THR A 120 1.15 -13.52 8.58
CA THR A 120 2.31 -13.92 9.37
C THR A 120 2.94 -12.70 10.05
N LEU A 121 2.98 -11.59 9.32
CA LEU A 121 3.39 -10.29 9.83
C LEU A 121 2.19 -9.53 10.40
N SER A 122 2.40 -8.81 11.50
CA SER A 122 1.47 -7.81 11.97
C SER A 122 1.33 -6.69 10.93
N PRO A 123 0.24 -5.90 10.96
CA PRO A 123 0.05 -4.80 10.02
C PRO A 123 1.21 -3.78 10.04
N LEU A 124 1.72 -3.42 11.22
CA LEU A 124 2.86 -2.50 11.34
C LEU A 124 4.17 -3.15 10.87
N GLU A 125 4.37 -4.45 11.14
CA GLU A 125 5.50 -5.21 10.62
C GLU A 125 5.50 -5.25 9.09
N ASN A 126 4.36 -5.54 8.45
CA ASN A 126 4.21 -5.48 7.00
C ASN A 126 4.60 -4.10 6.45
N LEU A 127 4.07 -3.04 7.06
CA LEU A 127 4.34 -1.67 6.66
C LEU A 127 5.83 -1.34 6.73
N VAL A 128 6.45 -1.54 7.90
CA VAL A 128 7.86 -1.22 8.12
C VAL A 128 8.77 -2.07 7.24
N PHE A 129 8.49 -3.37 7.10
CA PHE A 129 9.27 -4.26 6.26
C PHE A 129 9.23 -3.82 4.79
N TYR A 130 8.05 -3.49 4.26
CA TYR A 130 7.91 -2.98 2.89
C TYR A 130 8.66 -1.66 2.66
N LEU A 131 8.59 -0.73 3.61
CA LEU A 131 9.29 0.54 3.49
C LEU A 131 10.81 0.37 3.51
N LYS A 132 11.29 -0.61 4.28
CA LYS A 132 12.71 -0.90 4.36
C LYS A 132 13.21 -1.66 3.12
N GLU A 133 12.54 -2.75 2.73
CA GLU A 133 13.02 -3.65 1.69
C GLU A 133 12.62 -3.19 0.28
N ASN A 134 11.37 -2.76 0.09
CA ASN A 134 10.87 -2.39 -1.24
C ASN A 134 11.07 -0.91 -1.58
N ARG A 135 11.11 -0.03 -0.58
CA ARG A 135 11.37 1.42 -0.76
C ARG A 135 12.76 1.87 -0.34
N GLN A 136 13.58 0.96 0.20
CA GLN A 136 14.98 1.20 0.57
C GLN A 136 15.18 2.39 1.53
N LEU A 137 14.17 2.69 2.36
CA LEU A 137 14.23 3.81 3.29
C LEU A 137 15.14 3.51 4.49
N THR A 138 15.72 4.57 5.06
CA THR A 138 16.45 4.45 6.34
C THR A 138 15.45 4.30 7.49
N PHE A 139 15.87 3.70 8.61
CA PHE A 139 15.00 3.57 9.78
C PHE A 139 14.54 4.94 10.30
N HIS A 140 15.44 5.94 10.26
CA HIS A 140 15.12 7.31 10.62
C HIS A 140 14.07 7.93 9.72
N THR A 141 14.18 7.74 8.41
CA THR A 141 13.14 8.22 7.48
C THR A 141 11.80 7.55 7.74
N ILE A 142 11.77 6.25 8.02
CA ILE A 142 10.54 5.52 8.33
C ILE A 142 9.94 6.01 9.66
N ALA A 143 10.78 6.26 10.66
CA ALA A 143 10.39 6.82 11.97
C ALA A 143 9.69 8.17 11.81
N LEU A 144 10.27 9.09 11.03
CA LEU A 144 9.67 10.38 10.71
C LEU A 144 8.34 10.24 9.94
N LEU A 145 8.28 9.36 8.94
CA LEU A 145 7.08 9.16 8.12
C LEU A 145 5.90 8.59 8.93
N LEU A 146 6.18 7.67 9.85
CA LEU A 146 5.15 6.99 10.65
C LEU A 146 4.91 7.66 12.01
N HIS A 147 5.64 8.75 12.33
CA HIS A 147 5.60 9.41 13.63
C HIS A 147 5.81 8.40 14.78
N ARG A 148 6.96 7.70 14.72
CA ARG A 148 7.41 6.69 15.68
C ARG A 148 8.88 6.89 15.98
N ASP A 149 9.33 6.37 17.12
CA ASP A 149 10.75 6.40 17.46
C ASP A 149 11.56 5.41 16.62
N ASP A 150 12.82 5.75 16.35
CA ASP A 150 13.78 4.89 15.64
C ASP A 150 13.88 3.48 16.25
N SER A 151 13.88 3.38 17.58
CA SER A 151 13.93 2.12 18.32
C SER A 151 12.72 1.22 18.06
N THR A 152 11.53 1.83 17.91
CA THR A 152 10.29 1.14 17.56
C THR A 152 10.38 0.59 16.14
N ILE A 153 10.82 1.41 15.19
CA ILE A 153 10.97 1.00 13.79
C ILE A 153 11.98 -0.14 13.67
N TRP A 154 13.14 -0.02 14.31
CA TRP A 154 14.15 -1.07 14.32
C TRP A 154 13.59 -2.38 14.90
N THR A 155 12.93 -2.33 16.06
CA THR A 155 12.38 -3.53 16.72
C THR A 155 11.33 -4.22 15.86
N VAL A 156 10.40 -3.43 15.29
CA VAL A 156 9.36 -3.94 14.39
C VAL A 156 9.98 -4.59 13.16
N TYR A 157 10.99 -3.95 12.55
CA TYR A 157 11.70 -4.50 11.41
C TYR A 157 12.39 -5.84 11.74
N GLN A 158 13.13 -5.92 12.86
CA GLN A 158 13.83 -7.16 13.24
C GLN A 158 12.84 -8.32 13.47
N ARG A 159 11.68 -8.04 14.10
CA ARG A 159 10.62 -9.05 14.27
C ARG A 159 10.04 -9.49 12.93
N ALA A 160 9.81 -8.54 12.02
CA ALA A 160 9.31 -8.84 10.69
C ALA A 160 10.30 -9.70 9.89
N LYS A 161 11.58 -9.32 9.90
CA LYS A 161 12.66 -10.05 9.24
C LYS A 161 12.77 -11.48 9.76
N LYS A 162 12.79 -11.68 11.08
CA LYS A 162 12.84 -13.01 11.69
C LYS A 162 11.67 -13.91 11.25
N LYS A 163 10.46 -13.35 11.12
CA LYS A 163 9.27 -14.08 10.66
C LYS A 163 9.26 -14.35 9.15
N HIS A 164 10.05 -13.60 8.38
CA HIS A 164 10.18 -13.79 6.94
C HIS A 164 11.22 -14.87 6.61
N GLU A 165 12.23 -15.02 7.47
CA GLU A 165 13.30 -16.02 7.35
C GLU A 165 12.97 -17.38 8.00
N ALA A 166 11.83 -17.50 8.68
CA ALA A 166 11.35 -18.70 9.38
C ALA A 166 10.25 -19.42 8.59
#